data_AF-A0A1H3NUQ0-F1
#
_entry.id   AF-A0A1H3NUQ0-F1
#
_cell.length_a   1.000
_cell.length_b   1.000
_cell.length_c   1.000
_cell.angle_alpha   90.00
_cell.angle_beta   90.00
_cell.angle_gamma   90.00
#
_symmetry.space_group_name_H-M   'P 1'
#
loop_
_entity.id
_entity.type
_entity.pdbx_description
1 polymer ?
#
loop_
_entity_poly.entity_id
_entity_poly.type
_entity_poly.pdbx_seq_one_letter_code
_entity_poly.pdbx_strand_id
1 'polypeptide(L)'
;MLPSASIHGEQAGDTVRVTLYREPNPVLVREAEVLACLDDAGVLTSFNACKAEDRRALLHEVFSQPDATRQEKKILALIATLDLQSTTR
;
A
#
# COMPACT_ATOMS: atom_id res chain seq x y z
N MET A 1 18.46 4.36 -40.40
CA MET A 1 18.66 2.98 -40.89
C MET A 1 18.83 2.09 -39.68
N LEU A 2 17.83 1.26 -39.38
CA LEU A 2 17.90 0.21 -38.36
C LEU A 2 17.88 -1.13 -39.11
N PRO A 3 18.71 -2.12 -38.74
CA PRO A 3 18.81 -3.36 -39.51
C PRO A 3 17.54 -4.20 -39.33
N SER A 4 17.01 -4.66 -40.47
CA SER A 4 15.98 -5.68 -40.55
C SER A 4 16.57 -7.03 -40.16
N ALA A 5 15.96 -7.70 -39.18
CA ALA A 5 16.13 -9.13 -38.96
C ALA A 5 14.77 -9.79 -39.10
N SER A 6 14.56 -10.49 -40.22
CA SER A 6 13.45 -11.40 -40.42
C SER A 6 13.76 -12.72 -39.71
N ILE A 7 12.87 -13.17 -38.84
CA ILE A 7 12.86 -14.54 -38.33
C ILE A 7 11.44 -15.09 -38.53
N HIS A 8 11.34 -16.05 -39.45
CA HIS A 8 10.18 -16.90 -39.67
C HIS A 8 10.39 -18.16 -38.82
N GLY A 9 9.46 -18.45 -37.92
CA GLY A 9 9.50 -19.61 -37.04
C GLY A 9 8.20 -19.72 -36.28
N GLU A 10 7.36 -20.66 -36.70
CA GLU A 10 6.04 -20.94 -36.17
C GLU A 10 6.11 -21.50 -34.75
N GLN A 11 5.52 -20.79 -33.78
CA GLN A 11 4.96 -21.36 -32.56
C GLN A 11 3.93 -20.37 -32.02
N ALA A 12 2.67 -20.82 -31.97
CA ALA A 12 1.58 -20.10 -31.34
C ALA A 12 1.84 -19.99 -29.83
N GLY A 13 2.54 -18.95 -29.42
CA GLY A 13 2.71 -18.54 -28.03
C GLY A 13 2.35 -17.08 -27.95
N ASP A 14 1.12 -16.80 -27.48
CA ASP A 14 0.62 -15.45 -27.24
C ASP A 14 1.59 -14.72 -26.32
N THR A 15 2.47 -13.91 -26.90
CA THR A 15 3.50 -13.20 -26.15
C THR A 15 2.86 -11.92 -25.64
N VAL A 16 2.20 -12.03 -24.48
CA VAL A 16 1.66 -10.89 -23.75
C VAL A 16 2.83 -10.03 -23.26
N ARG A 17 3.11 -8.95 -23.99
CA ARG A 17 4.13 -7.97 -23.59
C ARG A 17 3.54 -7.05 -22.52
N VAL A 18 3.62 -7.46 -21.26
CA VAL A 18 3.24 -6.62 -20.12
C VAL A 18 4.22 -5.46 -20.02
N THR A 19 3.78 -4.27 -20.39
CA THR A 19 4.55 -3.05 -20.17
C THR A 19 4.26 -2.58 -18.74
N LEU A 20 5.14 -2.92 -17.81
CA LEU A 20 5.04 -2.46 -16.43
C LEU A 20 5.48 -0.99 -16.38
N TYR A 21 4.52 -0.08 -16.29
CA TYR A 21 4.79 1.32 -15.97
C TYR A 21 5.18 1.39 -14.50
N ARG A 22 6.48 1.48 -14.22
CA ARG A 22 6.97 1.82 -12.89
C ARG A 22 6.65 3.29 -12.66
N GLU A 23 5.56 3.57 -11.96
CA GLU A 23 5.24 4.94 -11.56
C GLU A 23 6.43 5.52 -10.78
N PRO A 24 7.06 6.61 -11.26
CA PRO A 24 8.29 7.14 -10.67
C PRO A 24 8.07 7.90 -9.36
N ASN A 25 6.87 7.87 -8.80
CA ASN A 25 6.59 8.41 -7.47
C ASN A 25 5.73 7.38 -6.73
N PRO A 26 6.21 6.76 -5.63
CA PRO A 26 5.30 6.07 -4.74
C PRO A 26 4.30 7.11 -4.25
N VAL A 27 3.06 7.06 -4.73
CA VAL A 27 2.00 7.95 -4.26
C VAL A 27 1.92 7.74 -2.76
N LEU A 28 2.37 8.72 -1.98
CA LEU A 28 2.26 8.68 -0.54
C LEU A 28 0.79 8.47 -0.20
N VAL A 29 0.49 7.44 0.58
CA VAL A 29 -0.88 7.09 0.95
C VAL A 29 -1.49 8.28 1.67
N ARG A 30 -2.66 8.75 1.22
CA ARG A 30 -3.36 9.90 1.83
C ARG A 30 -4.02 9.46 3.14
N GLU A 31 -4.29 10.41 4.04
CA GLU A 31 -5.00 10.10 5.29
C GLU A 31 -6.34 9.40 5.08
N ALA A 32 -7.12 9.86 4.09
CA ALA A 32 -8.38 9.19 3.74
C ALA A 32 -8.20 7.71 3.35
N GLU A 33 -7.11 7.37 2.65
CA GLU A 33 -6.80 6.00 2.24
C GLU A 33 -6.38 5.15 3.45
N VAL A 34 -5.58 5.71 4.36
CA VAL A 34 -5.22 5.04 5.62
C VAL A 34 -6.48 4.75 6.44
N LEU A 35 -7.37 5.73 6.58
CA LEU A 35 -8.62 5.56 7.31
C LEU A 35 -9.54 4.51 6.65
N ALA A 36 -9.60 4.47 5.32
CA ALA A 36 -10.34 3.44 4.59
C ALA A 36 -9.76 2.05 4.82
N CYS A 37 -8.43 1.89 4.84
CA CYS A 37 -7.79 0.61 5.19
C CYS A 37 -8.11 0.17 6.63
N LEU A 38 -8.16 1.10 7.58
CA LEU A 38 -8.53 0.80 8.96
C LEU A 38 -10.00 0.38 9.08
N ASP A 39 -10.88 0.97 8.26
CA ASP A 39 -12.31 0.64 8.19
C ASP A 39 -12.52 -0.76 7.61
N ASP A 40 -11.88 -1.04 6.47
CA ASP A 40 -11.91 -2.35 5.79
C ASP A 40 -11.39 -3.47 6.70
N ALA A 41 -10.33 -3.19 7.47
CA ALA A 41 -9.79 -4.10 8.47
C ALA A 41 -10.64 -4.20 9.75
N GLY A 42 -11.73 -3.43 9.88
CA GLY A 42 -12.63 -3.44 11.04
C GLY A 42 -12.06 -2.81 12.31
N VAL A 43 -10.88 -2.18 12.24
CA VAL A 43 -10.17 -1.59 13.39
C VAL A 43 -10.36 -0.08 13.53
N LEU A 44 -11.10 0.56 12.61
CA LEU A 44 -11.33 2.01 12.63
C LEU A 44 -12.02 2.48 13.93
N THR A 45 -12.95 1.68 14.48
CA THR A 45 -13.60 2.00 15.76
C THR A 45 -12.60 2.05 16.91
N SER A 46 -11.66 1.09 16.94
CA SER A 46 -10.61 1.02 17.96
C SER A 46 -9.59 2.15 17.80
N PHE A 47 -9.24 2.47 16.55
CA PHE A 47 -8.46 3.66 16.24
C PHE A 47 -9.16 4.93 16.75
N ASN A 48 -10.45 5.09 16.48
CA ASN A 48 -11.23 6.25 16.94
C ASN A 48 -11.42 6.28 18.47
N ALA A 49 -11.36 5.13 19.14
CA ALA A 49 -11.38 5.06 20.60
C ALA A 49 -10.05 5.50 21.24
N CYS A 50 -8.95 5.52 20.50
CA CYS A 50 -7.68 6.11 20.96
C CYS A 50 -7.82 7.63 21.15
N LYS A 51 -6.98 8.20 22.04
CA LYS A 51 -6.94 9.65 22.24
C LYS A 51 -6.49 10.35 20.97
N ALA A 52 -6.94 11.58 20.78
CA ALA A 52 -6.61 12.36 19.59
C ALA A 52 -5.09 12.55 19.39
N GLU A 53 -4.33 12.64 20.48
CA GLU A 53 -2.86 12.72 20.45
C GLU A 53 -2.23 11.42 19.95
N ASP A 54 -2.67 10.26 20.46
CA ASP A 54 -2.21 8.95 20.02
C ASP A 54 -2.54 8.73 18.54
N ARG A 55 -3.77 9.03 18.10
CA ARG A 55 -4.16 8.92 16.69
C ARG A 55 -3.28 9.75 15.77
N ARG A 56 -2.96 10.98 16.18
CA ARG A 56 -2.10 11.87 15.41
C ARG A 56 -0.65 11.37 15.36
N ALA A 57 -0.14 10.82 16.45
CA ALA A 57 1.18 10.20 16.50
C ALA A 57 1.27 8.97 15.58
N LEU A 58 0.24 8.11 15.59
CA LEU A 58 0.16 6.92 14.74
C LEU A 58 0.12 7.28 13.25
N LEU A 59 -0.70 8.26 12.87
CA LEU A 59 -0.75 8.77 11.50
C LEU A 59 0.55 9.45 11.09
N HIS A 60 1.16 10.23 11.98
CA HIS A 60 2.46 10.85 11.72
C HIS A 60 3.54 9.78 11.49
N GLU A 61 3.53 8.67 12.22
CA GLU A 61 4.49 7.58 12.02
C GLU A 61 4.35 6.91 10.65
N VAL A 62 3.11 6.75 10.16
CA VAL A 62 2.83 6.29 8.79
C VAL A 62 3.31 7.32 7.77
N PHE A 63 2.94 8.60 7.89
CA PHE A 63 3.31 9.62 6.90
C PHE A 63 4.77 10.04 6.94
N SER A 64 5.47 9.80 8.04
CA SER A 64 6.90 10.04 8.17
C SER A 64 7.75 9.03 7.38
N GLN A 65 7.15 7.96 6.81
CA GLN A 65 7.91 7.01 6.01
C GLN A 65 8.22 7.57 4.61
N PRO A 66 9.44 7.36 4.11
CA PRO A 66 9.90 7.96 2.85
C PRO A 66 9.30 7.34 1.58
N ASP A 67 8.74 6.14 1.66
CA ASP A 67 8.26 5.38 0.49
C ASP A 67 6.97 4.61 0.81
N ALA A 68 6.12 4.40 -0.20
CA ALA A 68 4.84 3.70 -0.06
C ALA A 68 4.96 2.30 0.54
N THR A 69 5.98 1.50 0.19
CA THR A 69 6.18 0.17 0.79
C THR A 69 6.43 0.23 2.30
N ARG A 70 7.11 1.28 2.77
CA ARG A 70 7.34 1.48 4.21
C ARG A 70 6.07 1.99 4.91
N GLN A 71 5.32 2.87 4.24
CA GLN A 71 4.00 3.31 4.71
C GLN A 71 3.05 2.12 4.86
N GLU A 72 2.96 1.26 3.84
CA GLU A 72 2.15 0.04 3.85
C GLU A 72 2.50 -0.86 5.04
N LYS A 73 3.80 -1.13 5.26
CA LYS A 73 4.24 -1.90 6.43
C LYS A 73 3.81 -1.26 7.75
N LYS A 74 3.85 0.07 7.86
CA LYS A 74 3.38 0.79 9.05
C LYS A 74 1.86 0.72 9.20
N ILE A 75 1.10 0.80 8.12
CA ILE A 75 -0.36 0.63 8.13
C ILE A 75 -0.72 -0.78 8.61
N LEU A 76 -0.07 -1.83 8.10
CA LEU A 76 -0.29 -3.20 8.54
C LEU A 76 0.07 -3.41 10.02
N ALA A 77 1.19 -2.84 10.49
CA ALA A 77 1.58 -2.89 11.89
C ALA A 77 0.59 -2.15 12.81
N LEU A 78 0.05 -1.02 12.35
CA LEU A 78 -1.00 -0.27 13.03
C LEU A 78 -2.27 -1.10 13.15
N ILE A 79 -2.73 -1.72 12.05
CA ILE A 79 -3.91 -2.60 12.05
C ILE A 79 -3.72 -3.73 13.06
N ALA A 80 -2.59 -4.44 13.02
CA ALA A 80 -2.31 -5.54 13.94
C ALA A 80 -2.30 -5.09 15.41
N THR A 81 -1.77 -3.89 15.69
CA THR A 81 -1.75 -3.33 17.05
C THR A 81 -3.17 -3.04 17.55
N LEU A 82 -3.99 -2.42 16.69
CA LEU A 82 -5.37 -2.07 17.03
C LEU A 82 -6.27 -3.31 17.14
N ASP A 83 -6.06 -4.30 16.28
CA ASP A 83 -6.77 -5.59 16.32
C ASP A 83 -6.51 -6.33 17.64
N LEU A 84 -5.24 -6.40 18.06
CA LEU A 84 -4.85 -7.00 19.33
C LEU A 84 -5.50 -6.30 20.52
N GLN A 85 -5.54 -4.96 20.50
CA GLN A 85 -6.21 -4.15 21.54
C GLN A 85 -7.74 -4.33 21.54
N SER A 86 -8.33 -4.68 20.39
CA SER A 86 -9.76 -4.92 20.24
C SER A 86 -10.18 -6.28 20.79
N THR A 87 -9.33 -7.30 20.64
CA THR A 87 -9.57 -8.67 21.13
C THR A 87 -9.30 -8.85 22.62
N THR A 88 -8.64 -7.90 23.28
CA THR A 88 -8.39 -7.96 24.74
C THR A 88 -9.50 -7.33 25.59
N ARG A 89 -10.64 -6.98 24.98
CA ARG A 89 -11.82 -6.41 25.67
C ARG A 89 -12.98 -7.37 25.75
#